data_AF-A0ABD5PN02-F1
#
_entry.id   AF-A0ABD5PN02-F1
#
_cell.length_a   1.000
_cell.length_b   1.000
_cell.length_c   1.000
_cell.angle_alpha   90.00
_cell.angle_beta   90.00
_cell.angle_gamma   90.00
#
_symmetry.space_group_name_H-M   'P 1'
#
loop_
_entity.id
_entity.type
_entity.pdbx_description
1 polymer ?
#
loop_
_entity_poly.entity_id
_entity_poly.type
_entity_poly.pdbx_seq_one_letter_code
_entity_poly.pdbx_strand_id
1 'polypeptide(L)' 'MSLENEPTLEPPTCSLCGVEMEFRAGGTEKTIPLIGSEVEFQRFGCPECGQGARYERGGPDEEWSRAGV' A
#
# COMPACT_ATOMS: atom_id res chain seq x y z
N MET A 1 14.04 -17.84 7.92
CA MET A 1 14.27 -16.42 7.59
C MET A 1 12.95 -15.90 7.11
N SER A 2 12.12 -15.41 8.03
CA SER A 2 10.84 -14.79 7.68
C SER A 2 11.21 -13.50 6.95
N LEU A 3 10.91 -13.41 5.65
CA LEU A 3 10.93 -12.10 4.98
C LEU A 3 9.77 -11.34 5.61
N GLU A 4 10.11 -10.57 6.63
CA GLU A 4 9.23 -9.64 7.30
C GLU A 4 8.71 -8.71 6.20
N ASN A 5 7.48 -8.96 5.76
CA ASN A 5 6.75 -8.11 4.82
C ASN A 5 6.24 -6.91 5.65
N GLU A 6 7.17 -6.24 6.33
CA GLU A 6 6.89 -5.08 7.14
C GLU A 6 6.47 -3.96 6.19
N PRO A 7 5.35 -3.28 6.50
CA PRO A 7 4.95 -2.15 5.69
C PRO A 7 6.03 -1.07 5.76
N THR A 8 6.56 -0.67 4.60
CA THR A 8 7.52 0.45 4.49
C THR A 8 6.82 1.81 4.57
N LEU A 9 5.49 1.83 4.53
CA LEU A 9 4.66 3.01 4.74
C LEU A 9 4.00 2.89 6.11
N GLU A 10 4.02 3.98 6.88
CA GLU A 10 3.27 4.03 8.14
C GLU A 10 1.77 3.81 7.89
N PRO A 11 1.09 3.04 8.75
CA PRO A 11 -0.33 2.77 8.59
C PRO A 11 -1.15 4.07 8.57
N PRO A 12 -1.90 4.35 7.50
CA PRO A 12 -2.67 5.58 7.40
C PRO A 12 -3.89 5.54 8.31
N THR A 13 -4.36 6.70 8.75
CA THR A 13 -5.62 6.80 9.48
C THR A 13 -6.82 6.73 8.54
N CYS A 14 -7.83 5.95 8.92
CA CYS A 14 -9.09 5.88 8.20
C CYS A 14 -9.83 7.21 8.24
N SER A 15 -10.09 7.82 7.08
CA SER A 15 -10.79 9.10 6.97
C SER A 15 -12.24 9.07 7.45
N LEU A 16 -12.86 7.89 7.56
CA LEU A 16 -14.25 7.74 8.04
C LEU A 16 -14.32 7.52 9.56
N CYS A 17 -13.49 6.62 10.08
CA CYS A 17 -13.55 6.20 11.47
C CYS A 17 -12.54 6.91 12.39
N GLY A 18 -11.51 7.54 11.82
CA GLY A 18 -10.40 8.14 12.58
C GLY A 18 -9.46 7.12 13.24
N VAL A 19 -9.62 5.82 12.95
CA VAL A 19 -8.77 4.74 13.48
C VAL A 19 -7.60 4.44 12.54
N GLU A 20 -6.49 4.00 13.10
CA GLU A 20 -5.33 3.51 12.32
C GLU A 20 -5.74 2.29 11.48
N MET A 21 -5.38 2.29 10.19
CA MET A 21 -5.65 1.18 9.31
C MET A 21 -4.59 0.09 9.45
N GLU A 22 -4.99 -1.16 9.37
CA GLU A 22 -4.05 -2.29 9.47
C GLU A 22 -3.48 -2.65 8.11
N PHE A 23 -2.19 -3.00 8.07
CA PHE A 23 -1.56 -3.55 6.88
C PHE A 23 -2.22 -4.88 6.50
N ARG A 24 -2.66 -4.98 5.25
CA ARG A 24 -3.33 -6.16 4.70
C ARG A 24 -2.42 -6.96 3.78
N ALA A 25 -1.69 -6.27 2.90
CA ALA A 25 -0.81 -6.91 1.93
C ALA A 25 0.08 -5.86 1.25
N GLY A 26 1.30 -6.24 0.93
CA GLY A 26 2.21 -5.45 0.11
C GLY A 26 3.00 -6.33 -0.84
N GLY A 27 3.59 -5.71 -1.85
CA GLY A 27 4.40 -6.41 -2.84
C GLY A 27 4.80 -5.50 -3.98
N THR A 28 5.46 -6.07 -4.99
CA THR A 28 5.77 -5.40 -6.25
C THR A 28 4.89 -5.93 -7.37
N GLU A 29 4.39 -5.04 -8.23
CA GLU A 29 3.69 -5.40 -9.46
C GLU A 29 4.28 -4.66 -10.65
N LYS A 30 4.23 -5.28 -11.83
CA LYS A 30 4.58 -4.57 -13.08
C LYS A 30 3.35 -3.93 -13.65
N THR A 31 3.41 -2.61 -13.85
CA THR A 31 2.33 -1.85 -14.51
C THR A 31 2.08 -2.32 -15.94
N ILE A 32 3.12 -2.69 -16.68
CA ILE A 32 3.02 -3.27 -18.03
C ILE A 32 3.96 -4.47 -18.18
N PRO A 33 3.48 -5.65 -18.61
CA PRO A 33 4.26 -6.91 -18.62
C PRO A 33 5.51 -6.91 -19.51
N LEU A 34 5.66 -5.97 -20.45
CA LEU A 34 6.77 -5.93 -21.41
C LEU A 34 7.72 -4.72 -21.25
N ILE A 35 7.23 -3.56 -20.80
CA ILE A 35 8.00 -2.30 -20.76
C ILE A 35 7.68 -1.47 -19.49
N GLY A 36 6.79 -1.96 -18.62
CA GLY A 36 6.31 -1.17 -17.49
C GLY A 36 7.30 -1.13 -16.35
N SER A 37 7.31 -0.01 -15.64
CA SER A 37 8.01 0.11 -14.36
C SER A 37 7.40 -0.84 -13.34
N GLU A 38 8.27 -1.46 -12.55
CA GLU A 38 7.86 -2.17 -11.34
C GLU A 38 7.42 -1.12 -10.32
N VAL A 39 6.22 -1.28 -9.77
CA VAL A 39 5.69 -0.43 -8.72
C VAL A 39 5.55 -1.26 -7.46
N GLU A 40 5.98 -0.70 -6.34
CA GLU A 40 5.70 -1.27 -5.02
C GLU A 40 4.30 -0.82 -4.60
N PHE A 41 3.49 -1.75 -4.12
CA PHE A 41 2.17 -1.47 -3.59
C PHE A 41 2.05 -1.91 -2.13
N GLN A 42 1.27 -1.17 -1.37
CA GLN A 42 0.84 -1.52 -0.02
C GLN A 42 -0.65 -1.27 0.14
N ARG A 43 -1.35 -2.23 0.75
CA ARG A 43 -2.78 -2.19 1.00
C ARG A 43 -3.02 -2.19 2.50
N PHE A 44 -3.83 -1.24 2.92
CA PHE A 44 -4.29 -1.09 4.29
C PHE A 44 -5.81 -1.24 4.33
N GLY A 45 -6.33 -1.76 5.43
CA GLY A 45 -7.76 -1.93 5.64
C GLY A 45 -8.15 -1.47 7.03
N CYS A 46 -9.20 -0.66 7.10
CA CYS A 46 -9.78 -0.26 8.37
C CYS A 46 -10.50 -1.46 9.03
N PRO A 47 -10.14 -1.87 10.26
CA PRO A 47 -10.83 -2.95 10.96
C PRO A 47 -12.29 -2.61 11.31
N GLU A 48 -12.61 -1.33 11.48
CA GLU A 48 -13.93 -0.90 11.97
C GLU A 48 -14.98 -0.80 10.85
N CYS A 49 -14.66 -0.11 9.74
CA CYS A 49 -15.61 0.09 8.63
C CYS A 49 -15.31 -0.74 7.39
N GLY A 50 -14.18 -1.45 7.34
CA GLY A 50 -13.76 -2.21 6.17
C GLY A 50 -13.24 -1.38 4.99
N GLN A 51 -13.10 -0.05 5.13
CA GLN A 51 -12.55 0.78 4.07
C GLN A 51 -11.10 0.39 3.75
N GLY A 52 -10.81 0.13 2.47
CA GLY A 52 -9.47 -0.12 1.98
C GLY A 52 -8.77 1.15 1.50
N ALA A 53 -7.46 1.20 1.68
CA ALA A 53 -6.59 2.18 1.04
C ALA A 53 -5.41 1.44 0.39
N ARG A 54 -5.14 1.75 -0.88
CA ARG A 54 -3.98 1.24 -1.61
C ARG A 54 -3.04 2.39 -1.88
N TYR A 55 -1.76 2.16 -1.63
CA TYR A 55 -0.67 3.05 -1.95
C TYR A 55 0.27 2.36 -2.92
N GLU A 56 0.83 3.13 -3.83
CA GLU A 56 1.78 2.68 -4.83
C GLU A 56 2.93 3.68 -4.97
N ARG A 57 4.13 3.18 -5.27
CA ARG A 57 5.31 3.99 -5.62
C ARG A 57 6.09 3.33 -6.76
N GLY A 58 6.68 4.12 -7.65
CA GLY A 58 7.46 3.62 -8.80
C GLY A 58 8.88 3.17 -8.48
N GLY A 59 9.36 3.44 -7.27
CA GLY A 59 10.69 3.03 -6.80
C GLY A 59 10.92 3.39 -5.33
N PRO A 60 12.04 2.94 -4.73
CA PRO A 60 12.31 3.13 -3.31
C PRO A 60 12.47 4.61 -2.89
N ASP A 61 12.91 5.46 -3.82
CA ASP A 61 13.08 6.90 -3.65
C ASP A 61 11.82 7.72 -4.03
N GLU A 62 10.77 7.08 -4.52
CA GLU A 62 9.51 7.76 -4.87
C GLU A 62 8.54 7.79 -3.67
N GLU A 63 7.79 8.88 -3.56
CA GLU A 63 6.77 9.06 -2.53
C GLU A 63 5.57 8.13 -2.77
N TRP A 64 5.08 7.53 -1.69
CA TRP A 64 3.87 6.72 -1.71
C TRP A 64 2.67 7.56 -2.13
N SER A 65 2.07 7.21 -3.25
CA SER A 65 0.88 7.85 -3.77
C SER A 65 -0.34 6.97 -3.52
N ARG A 66 -1.42 7.56 -3.00
CA ARG A 66 -2.67 6.82 -2.84
C ARG A 66 -3.25 6.52 -4.22
N ALA A 67 -3.40 5.24 -4.53
CA ALA A 67 -4.07 4.80 -5.75
C ALA A 67 -5.55 5.19 -5.65
N GLY A 68 -5.93 6.28 -6.32
CA GLY A 68 -7.31 6.73 -6.43
C GLY A 68 -8.09 5.77 -7.33
N VAL A 69 -9.25 5.30 -6.84
CA VAL A 69 -10.27 4.66 -7.67
C VAL A 69 -10.99 5.69 -8.53
#